data_AF-A0A413H7A3-F1
#
_entry.id   AF-A0A413H7A3-F1
#
_cell.length_a   1.000
_cell.length_b   1.000
_cell.length_c   1.000
_cell.angle_alpha   90.00
_cell.angle_beta   90.00
_cell.angle_gamma   90.00
#
_symmetry.space_group_name_H-M   'P 1'
#
loop_
_entity.id
_entity.type
_entity.pdbx_description
1 polymer ?
#
loop_
_entity_poly.entity_id
_entity_poly.type
_entity_poly.pdbx_seq_one_letter_code
_entity_poly.pdbx_strand_id
1 'polypeptide(L)'
;MIKPHLKKWLAISLLAASFSTLQGQSVPQDYIVMDMVHHNPGEPMTETSFREPAKLAAYGYNGMVINEFKFPQCALTFDKFDKRIFPKGSEEREWALSLQKEIRQQIRDCHKQGLKCYYFTDIIVLPKRLVELYKSEICDESGKISFRKEKTWEIHRLMLRELFNTFPEMDGLVIRTGETYTHNIPYHMGNGPVDYKKAYDESIQTHIRLMNLLREEVCVRRNKQIIYRTWDFGFFHIRPDYYMAVTEQVPAHPNLYIAIKHTNGDYFRTYPFNKTLTLGKHKQIVEVQCQREYEGKGAYPNYIAAGVIDGFEDIKVSRHRAA
;
A
#
# COMPACT_ATOMS: atom_id res chain seq x y z
N MET A 1 61.12 31.74 54.12
CA MET A 1 61.36 30.45 53.45
C MET A 1 60.00 29.89 53.02
N ILE A 2 59.83 29.48 51.74
CA ILE A 2 58.64 28.83 51.13
C ILE A 2 57.46 29.82 50.88
N LYS A 3 57.43 30.51 49.73
CA LYS A 3 56.83 30.22 48.40
C LYS A 3 55.42 30.81 48.20
N PRO A 4 55.17 31.51 47.08
CA PRO A 4 53.92 32.21 46.75
C PRO A 4 52.97 31.28 46.00
N HIS A 5 51.66 31.59 45.96
CA HIS A 5 50.78 31.43 44.77
C HIS A 5 49.31 31.63 45.17
N LEU A 6 48.67 32.67 44.63
CA LEU A 6 47.27 32.54 44.21
C LEU A 6 47.04 33.48 43.01
N LYS A 7 47.28 32.93 41.82
CA LYS A 7 46.89 33.55 40.54
C LYS A 7 45.46 33.12 40.23
N LYS A 8 44.66 34.14 39.86
CA LYS A 8 43.34 34.09 39.23
C LYS A 8 43.19 32.95 38.22
N TRP A 9 42.07 32.23 38.29
CA TRP A 9 41.46 31.57 37.13
C TRP A 9 39.94 31.75 37.20
N LEU A 10 39.44 32.61 36.31
CA LEU A 10 38.04 32.64 35.91
C LEU A 10 37.85 31.46 34.94
N ALA A 11 37.07 30.45 35.32
CA ALA A 11 36.63 29.42 34.40
C ALA A 11 35.27 29.83 33.82
N ILE A 12 35.27 30.29 32.57
CA ILE A 12 34.05 30.45 31.77
C ILE A 12 33.71 29.07 31.23
N SER A 13 32.66 28.46 31.77
CA SER A 13 32.08 27.22 31.24
C SER A 13 31.23 27.55 30.01
N LEU A 14 31.80 27.44 28.82
CA LEU A 14 31.03 27.37 27.57
C LEU A 14 30.43 25.96 27.46
N LEU A 15 29.15 25.82 27.84
CA LEU A 15 28.33 24.68 27.43
C LEU A 15 28.11 24.78 25.92
N ALA A 16 28.97 24.11 25.14
CA ALA A 16 28.66 23.79 23.76
C ALA A 16 27.53 22.76 23.78
N ALA A 17 26.29 23.23 23.57
CA ALA A 17 25.20 22.36 23.21
C ALA A 17 25.52 21.75 21.84
N SER A 18 26.09 20.54 21.85
CA SER A 18 26.21 19.72 20.66
C SER A 18 24.79 19.37 20.21
N PHE A 19 24.25 20.16 19.28
CA PHE A 19 23.15 19.75 18.44
C PHE A 19 23.66 18.58 17.59
N SER A 20 23.46 17.37 18.09
CA SER A 20 23.55 16.17 17.27
C SER A 20 22.42 16.28 16.25
N THR A 21 22.72 16.84 15.07
CA THR A 21 21.90 16.59 13.90
C THR A 21 21.82 15.08 13.75
N LEU A 22 20.64 14.50 13.95
CA LEU A 22 20.32 13.16 13.52
C LEU A 22 20.55 13.13 12.01
N GLN A 23 21.79 12.84 11.60
CA GLN A 23 22.07 12.39 10.25
C GLN A 23 21.40 11.03 10.15
N GLY A 24 20.17 11.03 9.63
CA GLY A 24 19.48 9.80 9.26
C GLY A 24 20.42 8.97 8.42
N GLN A 25 20.56 7.69 8.75
CA GLN A 25 21.31 6.76 7.92
C GLN A 25 20.78 6.89 6.48
N SER A 26 21.66 7.15 5.52
CA SER A 26 21.27 7.22 4.12
C SER A 26 20.75 5.84 3.71
N VAL A 27 19.44 5.74 3.49
CA VAL A 27 18.81 4.54 2.93
C VAL A 27 19.49 4.24 1.59
N PRO A 28 19.91 3.00 1.31
CA PRO A 28 20.47 2.65 0.01
C PRO A 28 19.54 3.13 -1.12
N GLN A 29 20.11 3.74 -2.16
CA GLN A 29 19.33 4.40 -3.22
C GLN A 29 18.27 3.49 -3.88
N ASP A 30 18.46 2.17 -3.82
CA ASP A 30 17.58 1.18 -4.43
C ASP A 30 16.38 0.76 -3.56
N TYR A 31 16.33 1.17 -2.29
CA TYR A 31 15.26 0.78 -1.36
C TYR A 31 14.08 1.73 -1.46
N ILE A 32 12.87 1.18 -1.42
CA ILE A 32 11.64 1.97 -1.27
C ILE A 32 11.34 2.07 0.22
N VAL A 33 11.31 3.30 0.73
CA VAL A 33 10.90 3.61 2.10
C VAL A 33 9.77 4.61 1.99
N MET A 34 8.57 4.14 2.30
CA MET A 34 7.33 4.88 2.10
C MET A 34 6.43 4.76 3.32
N ASP A 35 5.60 5.77 3.52
CA ASP A 35 4.55 5.77 4.53
C ASP A 35 3.16 5.72 3.88
N MET A 36 2.22 5.11 4.59
CA MET A 36 0.81 5.08 4.24
C MET A 36 -0.01 5.35 5.49
N VAL A 37 -0.69 6.49 5.53
CA VAL A 37 -1.72 6.72 6.54
C VAL A 37 -2.95 5.89 6.17
N HIS A 38 -3.28 4.90 7.00
CA HIS A 38 -4.49 4.11 6.84
C HIS A 38 -5.65 4.82 7.55
N HIS A 39 -6.58 5.37 6.77
CA HIS A 39 -7.81 5.96 7.30
C HIS A 39 -8.83 4.87 7.66
N ASN A 40 -9.74 5.14 8.59
CA ASN A 40 -10.87 4.24 8.81
C ASN A 40 -11.91 4.49 7.70
N PRO A 41 -12.31 3.47 6.91
CA PRO A 41 -13.29 3.67 5.85
C PRO A 41 -14.63 4.19 6.39
N GLY A 42 -15.16 5.26 5.79
CA GLY A 42 -16.44 5.86 6.21
C GLY A 42 -16.38 6.76 7.44
N GLU A 43 -15.20 6.93 8.06
CA GLU A 43 -14.97 7.88 9.15
C GLU A 43 -14.24 9.14 8.66
N PRO A 44 -14.20 10.22 9.47
CA PRO A 44 -13.33 11.36 9.19
C PRO A 44 -11.87 10.94 8.98
N MET A 45 -11.16 11.64 8.10
CA MET A 45 -9.75 11.36 7.84
C MET A 45 -8.93 11.54 9.12
N THR A 46 -8.05 10.57 9.39
CA THR A 46 -7.10 10.60 10.50
C THR A 46 -6.31 11.91 10.52
N GLU A 47 -6.35 12.62 11.64
CA GLU A 47 -5.57 13.83 11.87
C GLU A 47 -4.13 13.45 12.22
N THR A 48 -3.20 13.66 11.29
CA THR A 48 -1.78 13.38 11.49
C THR A 48 -0.91 14.17 10.51
N SER A 49 0.25 14.64 10.98
CA SER A 49 1.25 15.30 10.13
C SER A 49 1.91 14.38 9.11
N PHE A 50 1.77 13.05 9.25
CA PHE A 50 2.30 12.08 8.29
C PHE A 50 1.52 12.08 6.95
N ARG A 51 0.43 12.85 6.84
CA ARG A 51 -0.23 13.15 5.56
C ARG A 51 0.47 14.26 4.76
N GLU A 52 1.43 14.97 5.35
CA GLU A 52 2.13 16.06 4.70
C GLU A 52 3.39 15.54 4.00
N PRO A 53 3.52 15.66 2.66
CA PRO A 53 4.71 15.20 1.94
C PRO A 53 6.03 15.76 2.49
N ALA A 54 6.04 17.02 2.94
CA ALA A 54 7.23 17.67 3.48
C ALA A 54 7.70 16.98 4.78
N LYS A 55 6.77 16.49 5.61
CA LYS A 55 7.07 15.76 6.84
C LYS A 55 7.77 14.43 6.51
N LEU A 56 7.24 13.68 5.55
CA LEU A 56 7.85 12.41 5.12
C LEU A 56 9.23 12.62 4.50
N ALA A 57 9.39 13.61 3.63
CA ALA A 57 10.69 13.95 3.05
C ALA A 57 11.72 14.32 4.13
N ALA A 58 11.33 15.11 5.14
CA ALA A 58 12.20 15.46 6.27
C ALA A 58 12.61 14.24 7.13
N TYR A 59 11.82 13.16 7.11
CA TYR A 59 12.09 11.90 7.81
C TYR A 59 12.90 10.92 6.94
N GLY A 60 13.27 11.30 5.72
CA GLY A 60 14.07 10.47 4.82
C GLY A 60 13.28 9.44 4.02
N TYR A 61 11.94 9.51 4.02
CA TYR A 61 11.14 8.70 3.11
C TYR A 61 11.37 9.14 1.65
N ASN A 62 11.24 8.21 0.72
CA ASN A 62 11.33 8.48 -0.73
C ASN A 62 10.04 8.16 -1.49
N GLY A 63 8.99 7.76 -0.78
CA GLY A 63 7.66 7.53 -1.33
C GLY A 63 6.56 7.85 -0.33
N MET A 64 5.39 8.18 -0.87
CA MET A 64 4.16 8.32 -0.11
C MET A 64 3.06 7.51 -0.79
N VAL A 65 2.29 6.76 0.01
CA VAL A 65 1.11 6.05 -0.45
C VAL A 65 -0.12 6.83 0.00
N ILE A 66 -0.89 7.36 -0.95
CA ILE A 66 -2.17 7.99 -0.69
C ILE A 66 -3.24 6.90 -0.53
N ASN A 67 -3.90 6.85 0.64
CA ASN A 67 -4.96 5.89 0.94
C ASN A 67 -6.16 6.53 1.63
N GLU A 68 -6.90 7.37 0.91
CA GLU A 68 -8.13 8.02 1.39
C GLU A 68 -9.40 7.23 1.04
N PHE A 69 -9.24 5.96 0.65
CA PHE A 69 -10.29 5.11 0.06
C PHE A 69 -11.00 5.73 -1.15
N LYS A 70 -10.35 6.72 -1.78
CA LYS A 70 -10.73 7.31 -3.07
C LYS A 70 -9.74 6.82 -4.13
N PHE A 71 -9.96 5.61 -4.63
CA PHE A 71 -8.99 4.97 -5.51
C PHE A 71 -8.92 5.68 -6.87
N PRO A 72 -7.74 5.76 -7.51
CA PRO A 72 -7.58 6.60 -8.69
C PRO A 72 -8.31 6.04 -9.92
N GLN A 73 -8.61 4.73 -9.96
CA GLN A 73 -9.48 4.18 -11.01
C GLN A 73 -10.93 4.65 -10.90
N CYS A 74 -11.35 5.17 -9.75
CA CYS A 74 -12.70 5.72 -9.57
C CYS A 74 -12.84 7.12 -10.18
N ALA A 75 -11.72 7.76 -10.54
CA ALA A 75 -11.71 9.06 -11.20
C ALA A 75 -11.80 8.95 -12.74
N LEU A 76 -11.92 7.75 -13.30
CA LEU A 76 -11.93 7.52 -14.74
C LEU A 76 -13.32 7.71 -15.33
N THR A 77 -13.36 8.11 -16.61
CA THR A 77 -14.62 8.41 -17.31
C THR A 77 -15.11 7.25 -18.17
N PHE A 78 -14.20 6.34 -18.56
CA PHE A 78 -14.49 5.21 -19.45
C PHE A 78 -15.02 5.63 -20.84
N ASP A 79 -14.82 6.89 -21.27
CA ASP A 79 -15.35 7.43 -22.54
C ASP A 79 -14.94 6.62 -23.77
N LYS A 80 -13.75 6.01 -23.74
CA LYS A 80 -13.22 5.18 -24.84
C LYS A 80 -13.82 3.78 -24.85
N PHE A 81 -14.34 3.31 -23.72
CA PHE A 81 -14.94 1.99 -23.60
C PHE A 81 -16.45 2.06 -23.80
N ASP A 82 -17.15 2.84 -22.97
CA ASP A 82 -18.58 3.07 -23.09
C ASP A 82 -19.01 4.38 -22.41
N LYS A 83 -19.40 5.37 -23.21
CA LYS A 83 -19.83 6.71 -22.75
C LYS A 83 -21.08 6.68 -21.87
N ARG A 84 -21.82 5.56 -21.83
CA ARG A 84 -23.00 5.38 -20.98
C ARG A 84 -22.65 5.16 -19.51
N ILE A 85 -21.38 4.87 -19.18
CA ILE A 85 -20.91 4.63 -17.81
C ILE A 85 -20.95 5.91 -16.99
N PHE A 86 -20.41 7.01 -17.54
CA PHE A 86 -20.48 8.36 -16.95
C PHE A 86 -20.94 9.37 -18.02
N PRO A 87 -22.26 9.48 -18.25
CA PRO A 87 -22.83 10.36 -19.26
C PRO A 87 -22.39 11.82 -19.08
N LYS A 88 -22.29 12.55 -20.20
CA LYS A 88 -21.94 13.98 -20.16
C LYS A 88 -22.99 14.75 -19.37
N GLY A 89 -22.56 15.53 -18.38
CA GLY A 89 -23.41 16.35 -17.52
C GLY A 89 -24.05 15.59 -16.35
N SER A 90 -23.68 14.33 -16.11
CA SER A 90 -24.13 13.60 -14.93
C SER A 90 -23.31 13.98 -13.68
N GLU A 91 -23.94 13.92 -12.51
CA GLU A 91 -23.32 14.22 -11.21
C GLU A 91 -22.10 13.31 -10.97
N GLU A 92 -22.21 12.03 -11.34
CA GLU A 92 -21.15 11.04 -11.14
C GLU A 92 -19.93 11.35 -12.01
N ARG A 93 -20.15 11.90 -13.21
CA ARG A 93 -19.06 12.37 -14.07
C ARG A 93 -18.39 13.60 -13.48
N GLU A 94 -19.15 14.55 -12.97
CA GLU A 94 -18.60 15.75 -12.33
C GLU A 94 -17.77 15.38 -11.09
N TRP A 95 -18.26 14.44 -10.29
CA TRP A 95 -17.53 13.89 -9.15
C TRP A 95 -16.22 13.21 -9.58
N ALA A 96 -16.24 12.35 -10.60
CA ALA A 96 -15.03 11.69 -11.10
C ALA A 96 -14.00 12.71 -11.59
N LEU A 97 -14.43 13.73 -12.32
CA LEU A 97 -13.56 14.81 -12.80
C LEU A 97 -13.03 15.70 -11.66
N SER A 98 -13.81 15.92 -10.60
CA SER A 98 -13.35 16.60 -9.39
C SER A 98 -12.26 15.79 -8.69
N LEU A 99 -12.48 14.47 -8.53
CA LEU A 99 -11.49 13.56 -7.97
C LEU A 99 -10.19 13.52 -8.80
N GLN A 100 -10.27 13.62 -10.13
CA GLN A 100 -9.05 13.76 -10.95
C GLN A 100 -8.22 15.00 -10.59
N LYS A 101 -8.86 16.13 -10.27
CA LYS A 101 -8.15 17.35 -9.88
C LYS A 101 -7.48 17.18 -8.51
N GLU A 102 -8.19 16.59 -7.56
CA GLU A 102 -7.70 16.25 -6.22
C GLU A 102 -6.45 15.35 -6.31
N ILE A 103 -6.54 14.25 -7.06
CA ILE A 103 -5.44 13.30 -7.26
C ILE A 103 -4.22 13.98 -7.89
N ARG A 104 -4.43 14.79 -8.95
CA ARG A 104 -3.31 15.52 -9.58
C ARG A 104 -2.64 16.49 -8.61
N GLN A 105 -3.40 17.10 -7.70
CA GLN A 105 -2.82 17.97 -6.69
C GLN A 105 -1.97 17.18 -5.69
N GLN A 106 -2.49 16.06 -5.16
CA GLN A 106 -1.77 15.17 -4.26
C GLN A 106 -0.47 14.63 -4.88
N ILE A 107 -0.49 14.24 -6.16
CA ILE A 107 0.71 13.83 -6.90
C ILE A 107 1.74 14.97 -6.97
N ARG A 108 1.31 16.18 -7.37
CA ARG A 108 2.20 17.35 -7.44
C ARG A 108 2.82 17.68 -6.09
N ASP A 109 2.06 17.58 -5.01
CA ASP A 109 2.55 17.89 -3.66
C ASP A 109 3.61 16.88 -3.20
N CYS A 110 3.45 15.59 -3.54
CA CYS A 110 4.49 14.58 -3.32
C CYS A 110 5.77 14.90 -4.12
N HIS A 111 5.63 15.12 -5.44
CA HIS A 111 6.76 15.38 -6.32
C HIS A 111 7.52 16.66 -5.97
N LYS A 112 6.82 17.71 -5.51
CA LYS A 112 7.43 18.95 -5.04
C LYS A 112 8.42 18.73 -3.88
N GLN A 113 8.22 17.68 -3.09
CA GLN A 113 9.08 17.29 -1.98
C GLN A 113 10.08 16.18 -2.36
N GLY A 114 10.16 15.81 -3.65
CA GLY A 114 11.03 14.74 -4.13
C GLY A 114 10.55 13.32 -3.81
N LEU A 115 9.30 13.15 -3.39
CA LEU A 115 8.73 11.85 -3.08
C LEU A 115 8.06 11.22 -4.30
N LYS A 116 8.20 9.90 -4.48
CA LYS A 116 7.34 9.13 -5.37
C LYS A 116 5.91 9.10 -4.83
N CYS A 117 4.92 9.24 -5.70
CA CYS A 117 3.51 9.18 -5.35
C CYS A 117 2.89 7.85 -5.78
N TYR A 118 2.48 7.04 -4.80
CA TYR A 118 1.73 5.81 -5.02
C TYR A 118 0.28 6.01 -4.56
N TYR A 119 -0.65 5.30 -5.20
CA TYR A 119 -2.02 5.19 -4.70
C TYR A 119 -2.32 3.78 -4.23
N PHE A 120 -2.94 3.69 -3.06
CA PHE A 120 -3.58 2.46 -2.64
C PHE A 120 -4.84 2.21 -3.47
N THR A 121 -5.07 0.96 -3.83
CA THR A 121 -6.27 0.55 -4.57
C THR A 121 -6.69 -0.87 -4.24
N ASP A 122 -7.99 -1.04 -4.03
CA ASP A 122 -8.62 -2.36 -3.94
C ASP A 122 -9.02 -2.84 -5.33
N ILE A 123 -8.79 -4.12 -5.58
CA ILE A 123 -9.34 -4.85 -6.72
C ILE A 123 -10.23 -5.96 -6.16
N ILE A 124 -11.50 -6.08 -6.56
CA ILE A 124 -12.17 -5.42 -7.70
C ILE A 124 -12.99 -4.21 -7.24
N VAL A 125 -12.86 -3.08 -7.95
CA VAL A 125 -13.73 -1.90 -7.80
C VAL A 125 -14.06 -1.34 -9.19
N LEU A 126 -15.35 -1.23 -9.52
CA LEU A 126 -15.86 -0.72 -10.80
C LEU A 126 -17.03 0.27 -10.60
N PRO A 127 -17.31 1.16 -11.57
CA PRO A 127 -18.49 2.01 -11.53
C PRO A 127 -19.78 1.17 -11.46
N LYS A 128 -20.74 1.57 -10.61
CA LYS A 128 -22.04 0.89 -10.49
C LYS A 128 -22.74 0.77 -11.84
N ARG A 129 -22.73 1.85 -12.62
CA ARG A 129 -23.35 1.88 -13.95
C ARG A 129 -22.69 0.91 -14.95
N LEU A 130 -21.37 0.74 -14.88
CA LEU A 130 -20.67 -0.25 -15.68
C LEU A 130 -21.14 -1.66 -15.30
N VAL A 131 -21.24 -1.95 -14.00
CA VAL A 131 -21.73 -3.25 -13.51
C VAL A 131 -23.16 -3.52 -13.96
N GLU A 132 -24.03 -2.53 -13.96
CA GLU A 132 -25.40 -2.65 -14.48
C GLU A 132 -25.44 -2.98 -15.98
N LEU A 133 -24.67 -2.22 -16.79
CA LEU A 133 -24.68 -2.36 -18.25
C LEU A 133 -24.11 -3.70 -18.72
N TYR A 134 -23.11 -4.23 -18.02
CA TYR A 134 -22.36 -5.43 -18.40
C TYR A 134 -22.60 -6.63 -17.47
N LYS A 135 -23.67 -6.60 -16.66
CA LYS A 135 -23.93 -7.57 -15.58
C LYS A 135 -23.79 -9.02 -16.01
N SER A 136 -24.40 -9.42 -17.13
CA SER A 136 -24.36 -10.79 -17.65
C SER A 136 -22.97 -11.24 -18.11
N GLU A 137 -22.11 -10.29 -18.47
CA GLU A 137 -20.77 -10.55 -18.98
C GLU A 137 -19.70 -10.49 -17.89
N ILE A 138 -19.95 -9.84 -16.75
CA ILE A 138 -18.90 -9.64 -15.73
C ILE A 138 -19.26 -10.18 -14.34
N CYS A 139 -20.54 -10.41 -14.05
CA CYS A 139 -20.96 -10.93 -12.76
C CYS A 139 -21.20 -12.45 -12.79
N ASP A 140 -21.02 -13.08 -11.62
CA ASP A 140 -21.47 -14.45 -11.37
C ASP A 140 -22.98 -14.51 -11.02
N GLU A 141 -23.47 -15.71 -10.73
CA GLU A 141 -24.87 -15.99 -10.41
C GLU A 141 -25.33 -15.28 -9.13
N SER A 142 -24.39 -14.94 -8.23
CA SER A 142 -24.66 -14.16 -7.01
C SER A 142 -24.67 -12.65 -7.25
N GLY A 143 -24.39 -12.21 -8.47
CA GLY A 143 -24.31 -10.80 -8.85
C GLY A 143 -22.98 -10.13 -8.50
N LYS A 144 -21.97 -10.88 -8.03
CA LYS A 144 -20.63 -10.35 -7.73
C LYS A 144 -19.78 -10.28 -9.00
N ILE A 145 -18.92 -9.27 -9.09
CA ILE A 145 -17.98 -9.14 -10.21
C ILE A 145 -16.98 -10.29 -10.14
N SER A 146 -16.80 -11.00 -11.25
CA SER A 146 -16.08 -12.27 -11.29
C SER A 146 -14.99 -12.29 -12.36
N PHE A 147 -13.79 -12.68 -11.95
CA PHE A 147 -12.67 -12.96 -12.86
C PHE A 147 -12.78 -14.31 -13.59
N ARG A 148 -13.85 -15.08 -13.36
CA ARG A 148 -14.21 -16.21 -14.24
C ARG A 148 -14.69 -15.74 -15.62
N LYS A 149 -15.08 -14.47 -15.72
CA LYS A 149 -15.57 -13.89 -16.96
C LYS A 149 -14.45 -13.10 -17.66
N GLU A 150 -14.21 -13.42 -18.92
CA GLU A 150 -13.17 -12.77 -19.73
C GLU A 150 -13.37 -11.26 -19.91
N LYS A 151 -14.64 -10.81 -20.00
CA LYS A 151 -14.97 -9.38 -20.09
C LYS A 151 -14.47 -8.61 -18.85
N THR A 152 -14.47 -9.21 -17.67
CA THR A 152 -13.91 -8.60 -16.46
C THR A 152 -12.42 -8.29 -16.63
N TRP A 153 -11.64 -9.21 -17.21
CA TRP A 153 -10.21 -8.99 -17.49
C TRP A 153 -9.97 -7.93 -18.56
N GLU A 154 -10.79 -7.92 -19.61
CA GLU A 154 -10.76 -6.88 -20.64
C GLU A 154 -10.96 -5.49 -20.04
N ILE A 155 -11.99 -5.33 -19.21
CA ILE A 155 -12.31 -4.05 -18.55
C ILE A 155 -11.17 -3.61 -17.64
N HIS A 156 -10.59 -4.51 -16.83
CA HIS A 156 -9.45 -4.15 -15.97
C HIS A 156 -8.22 -3.72 -16.78
N ARG A 157 -7.96 -4.37 -17.91
CA ARG A 157 -6.88 -3.95 -18.83
C ARG A 157 -7.14 -2.54 -19.37
N LEU A 158 -8.36 -2.25 -19.83
CA LEU A 158 -8.74 -0.93 -20.34
C LEU A 158 -8.67 0.13 -19.23
N MET A 159 -9.15 -0.20 -18.04
CA MET A 159 -9.11 0.66 -16.85
C MET A 159 -7.67 1.04 -16.48
N LEU A 160 -6.75 0.08 -16.41
CA LEU A 160 -5.32 0.36 -16.16
C LEU A 160 -4.70 1.24 -17.25
N ARG A 161 -5.09 1.03 -18.51
CA ARG A 161 -4.62 1.87 -19.62
C ARG A 161 -5.10 3.30 -19.51
N GLU A 162 -6.40 3.50 -19.26
CA GLU A 162 -6.98 4.82 -19.08
C GLU A 162 -6.40 5.51 -17.83
N LEU A 163 -6.22 4.77 -16.74
CA LEU A 163 -5.66 5.27 -15.48
C LEU A 163 -4.33 6.01 -15.70
N PHE A 164 -3.36 5.34 -16.30
CA PHE A 164 -2.04 5.92 -16.52
C PHE A 164 -1.97 6.86 -17.74
N ASN A 165 -3.00 6.90 -18.58
CA ASN A 165 -3.15 7.99 -19.55
C ASN A 165 -3.69 9.27 -18.88
N THR A 166 -4.56 9.11 -17.87
CA THR A 166 -5.15 10.22 -17.11
C THR A 166 -4.16 10.82 -16.11
N PHE A 167 -3.35 9.97 -15.47
CA PHE A 167 -2.32 10.35 -14.50
C PHE A 167 -0.93 9.81 -14.89
N PRO A 168 -0.34 10.28 -16.01
CA PRO A 168 0.97 9.78 -16.44
C PRO A 168 2.09 10.11 -15.44
N GLU A 169 1.92 11.16 -14.64
CA GLU A 169 2.80 11.54 -13.54
C GLU A 169 2.80 10.56 -12.35
N MET A 170 1.74 9.80 -12.07
CA MET A 170 1.70 8.88 -10.94
C MET A 170 2.79 7.80 -11.03
N ASP A 171 3.48 7.50 -9.92
CA ASP A 171 4.65 6.60 -9.93
C ASP A 171 4.28 5.12 -9.84
N GLY A 172 3.14 4.81 -9.23
CA GLY A 172 2.70 3.42 -9.11
C GLY A 172 1.45 3.22 -8.28
N LEU A 173 1.13 1.95 -8.05
CA LEU A 173 -0.02 1.52 -7.26
C LEU A 173 0.39 0.52 -6.18
N VAL A 174 -0.26 0.64 -5.02
CA VAL A 174 -0.27 -0.39 -3.98
C VAL A 174 -1.60 -1.15 -4.10
N ILE A 175 -1.53 -2.42 -4.47
CA ILE A 175 -2.71 -3.24 -4.78
C ILE A 175 -3.08 -4.10 -3.57
N ARG A 176 -4.36 -4.10 -3.17
CA ARG A 176 -4.94 -5.13 -2.29
C ARG A 176 -6.04 -5.90 -3.03
N THR A 177 -6.08 -7.21 -2.79
CA THR A 177 -7.11 -8.13 -3.29
C THR A 177 -7.96 -8.68 -2.14
N GLY A 178 -9.04 -7.99 -1.81
CA GLY A 178 -9.89 -8.30 -0.66
C GLY A 178 -10.27 -7.06 0.14
N GLU A 179 -11.12 -7.22 1.15
CA GLU A 179 -11.55 -6.14 2.07
C GLU A 179 -11.95 -4.84 1.34
N THR A 180 -12.76 -4.97 0.30
CA THR A 180 -13.09 -3.85 -0.58
C THR A 180 -14.02 -2.87 0.12
N TYR A 181 -13.54 -1.65 0.38
CA TYR A 181 -14.35 -0.59 0.99
C TYR A 181 -14.75 0.47 -0.04
N THR A 182 -16.05 0.78 -0.07
CA THR A 182 -16.61 1.71 -1.08
C THR A 182 -17.28 2.94 -0.49
N HIS A 183 -17.14 3.17 0.82
CA HIS A 183 -17.77 4.28 1.55
C HIS A 183 -17.42 5.67 0.98
N ASN A 184 -16.18 5.84 0.51
CA ASN A 184 -15.68 7.14 0.03
C ASN A 184 -15.80 7.29 -1.51
N ILE A 185 -16.39 6.32 -2.19
CA ILE A 185 -16.52 6.25 -3.65
C ILE A 185 -17.98 5.93 -4.05
N PRO A 186 -18.91 6.91 -3.88
CA PRO A 186 -20.35 6.67 -3.87
C PRO A 186 -20.91 6.06 -5.16
N TYR A 187 -20.26 6.27 -6.31
CA TYR A 187 -20.69 5.76 -7.61
C TYR A 187 -20.03 4.44 -8.02
N HIS A 188 -19.29 3.82 -7.10
CA HIS A 188 -18.56 2.58 -7.33
C HIS A 188 -19.05 1.47 -6.40
N MET A 189 -18.80 0.24 -6.83
CA MET A 189 -19.01 -0.96 -6.03
C MET A 189 -17.86 -1.93 -6.26
N GLY A 190 -17.72 -2.91 -5.38
CA GLY A 190 -16.60 -3.84 -5.49
C GLY A 190 -16.75 -5.05 -4.59
N ASN A 191 -15.89 -6.04 -4.84
CA ASN A 191 -15.81 -7.26 -4.07
C ASN A 191 -14.40 -7.88 -4.20
N GLY A 192 -14.10 -8.80 -3.29
CA GLY A 192 -12.88 -9.62 -3.37
C GLY A 192 -12.85 -10.46 -4.66
N PRO A 193 -11.69 -10.59 -5.32
CA PRO A 193 -11.54 -11.29 -6.59
C PRO A 193 -11.41 -12.81 -6.44
N VAL A 194 -11.20 -13.30 -5.22
CA VAL A 194 -10.78 -14.67 -4.92
C VAL A 194 -11.58 -15.25 -3.76
N ASP A 195 -11.69 -16.58 -3.73
CA ASP A 195 -12.28 -17.35 -2.62
C ASP A 195 -11.31 -18.47 -2.24
N TYR A 196 -10.42 -18.17 -1.29
CA TYR A 196 -9.38 -19.09 -0.85
C TYR A 196 -9.90 -20.40 -0.25
N LYS A 197 -11.16 -20.43 0.22
CA LYS A 197 -11.74 -21.60 0.89
C LYS A 197 -12.50 -22.49 -0.09
N LYS A 198 -13.27 -21.91 -1.01
CA LYS A 198 -14.12 -22.65 -1.94
C LYS A 198 -13.50 -22.85 -3.32
N ALA A 199 -12.50 -22.04 -3.69
CA ALA A 199 -11.89 -22.04 -5.00
C ALA A 199 -10.36 -21.86 -4.90
N TYR A 200 -9.70 -22.74 -4.15
CA TYR A 200 -8.27 -22.63 -3.80
C TYR A 200 -7.34 -22.50 -5.03
N ASP A 201 -7.38 -23.47 -5.94
CA ASP A 201 -6.50 -23.49 -7.12
C ASP A 201 -6.81 -22.34 -8.07
N GLU A 202 -8.08 -22.00 -8.22
CA GLU A 202 -8.50 -20.88 -9.07
C GLU A 202 -8.11 -19.52 -8.46
N SER A 203 -8.10 -19.40 -7.13
CA SER A 203 -7.61 -18.20 -6.47
C SER A 203 -6.12 -18.01 -6.75
N ILE A 204 -5.34 -19.10 -6.74
CA ILE A 204 -3.93 -19.08 -7.18
C ILE A 204 -3.84 -18.58 -8.63
N GLN A 205 -4.60 -19.16 -9.55
CA GLN A 205 -4.60 -18.75 -10.96
C GLN A 205 -5.03 -17.28 -11.16
N THR A 206 -5.99 -16.82 -10.36
CA THR A 206 -6.48 -15.43 -10.39
C THR A 206 -5.39 -14.46 -9.94
N HIS A 207 -4.65 -14.77 -8.87
CA HIS A 207 -3.50 -13.96 -8.46
C HIS A 207 -2.40 -13.94 -9.53
N ILE A 208 -2.05 -15.10 -10.10
CA ILE A 208 -1.04 -15.21 -11.17
C ILE A 208 -1.43 -14.31 -12.35
N ARG A 209 -2.67 -14.43 -12.83
CA ARG A 209 -3.17 -13.67 -13.97
C ARG A 209 -3.26 -12.18 -13.68
N LEU A 210 -3.69 -11.79 -12.48
CA LEU A 210 -3.77 -10.40 -12.06
C LEU A 210 -2.37 -9.77 -11.93
N MET A 211 -1.42 -10.46 -11.31
CA MET A 211 -0.03 -10.01 -11.21
C MET A 211 0.61 -9.85 -12.59
N ASN A 212 0.38 -10.78 -13.53
CA ASN A 212 0.86 -10.64 -14.91
C ASN A 212 0.20 -9.46 -15.64
N LEU A 213 -1.11 -9.26 -15.50
CA LEU A 213 -1.80 -8.10 -16.08
C LEU A 213 -1.20 -6.78 -15.57
N LEU A 214 -1.03 -6.65 -14.25
CA LEU A 214 -0.44 -5.48 -13.61
C LEU A 214 1.02 -5.27 -14.06
N ARG A 215 1.81 -6.35 -14.08
CA ARG A 215 3.19 -6.31 -14.58
C ARG A 215 3.27 -5.82 -16.02
N GLU A 216 2.46 -6.38 -16.91
CA GLU A 216 2.50 -6.03 -18.33
C GLU A 216 2.02 -4.60 -18.59
N GLU A 217 0.86 -4.23 -18.05
CA GLU A 217 0.27 -2.93 -18.32
C GLU A 217 0.95 -1.81 -17.55
N VAL A 218 1.44 -2.03 -16.33
CA VAL A 218 1.99 -0.96 -15.49
C VAL A 218 3.51 -0.99 -15.48
N CYS A 219 4.11 -2.14 -15.18
CA CYS A 219 5.55 -2.24 -15.03
C CYS A 219 6.30 -2.18 -16.36
N VAL A 220 5.90 -3.01 -17.34
CA VAL A 220 6.61 -3.16 -18.62
C VAL A 220 6.27 -2.02 -19.58
N ARG A 221 4.98 -1.81 -19.86
CA ARG A 221 4.55 -0.83 -20.89
C ARG A 221 4.78 0.62 -20.48
N ARG A 222 4.77 0.92 -19.18
CA ARG A 222 4.72 2.31 -18.67
C ARG A 222 5.86 2.67 -17.74
N ASN A 223 6.71 1.70 -17.39
CA ASN A 223 7.81 1.88 -16.43
C ASN A 223 7.33 2.45 -15.08
N LYS A 224 6.13 2.03 -14.63
CA LYS A 224 5.54 2.41 -13.34
C LYS A 224 5.61 1.24 -12.37
N GLN A 225 5.46 1.51 -11.08
CA GLN A 225 5.66 0.50 -10.05
C GLN A 225 4.34 -0.12 -9.58
N ILE A 226 4.38 -1.42 -9.30
CA ILE A 226 3.31 -2.16 -8.64
C ILE A 226 3.86 -2.72 -7.35
N ILE A 227 3.16 -2.45 -6.26
CA ILE A 227 3.40 -3.04 -4.95
C ILE A 227 2.18 -3.92 -4.65
N TYR A 228 2.32 -5.21 -4.87
CA TYR A 228 1.25 -6.18 -4.70
C TYR A 228 1.23 -6.67 -3.25
N ARG A 229 0.22 -6.28 -2.47
CA ARG A 229 0.09 -6.76 -1.09
C ARG A 229 -0.44 -8.19 -1.10
N THR A 230 0.17 -9.05 -0.29
CA THR A 230 -0.26 -10.44 -0.15
C THR A 230 -1.39 -10.63 0.85
N TRP A 231 -1.71 -9.59 1.64
CA TRP A 231 -2.67 -9.63 2.75
C TRP A 231 -4.00 -10.31 2.40
N ASP A 232 -4.35 -11.32 3.21
CA ASP A 232 -5.59 -12.09 3.14
C ASP A 232 -5.87 -12.77 4.51
N PHE A 233 -6.90 -13.61 4.60
CA PHE A 233 -7.32 -14.29 5.82
C PHE A 233 -6.74 -15.71 6.01
N GLY A 234 -5.42 -15.88 5.80
CA GLY A 234 -4.67 -17.06 6.26
C GLY A 234 -3.96 -17.87 5.17
N PHE A 235 -3.91 -17.36 3.94
CA PHE A 235 -3.38 -18.05 2.77
C PHE A 235 -2.16 -17.32 2.21
N PHE A 236 -2.33 -16.52 1.16
CA PHE A 236 -1.25 -15.91 0.40
C PHE A 236 -0.22 -15.17 1.26
N HIS A 237 -0.65 -14.46 2.30
CA HIS A 237 0.26 -13.68 3.14
C HIS A 237 1.11 -14.50 4.13
N ILE A 238 0.76 -15.75 4.48
CA ILE A 238 1.47 -16.52 5.54
C ILE A 238 1.86 -17.95 5.17
N ARG A 239 1.35 -18.48 4.06
CA ARG A 239 1.58 -19.86 3.63
C ARG A 239 2.68 -19.91 2.55
N PRO A 240 3.89 -20.40 2.85
CA PRO A 240 4.97 -20.50 1.87
C PRO A 240 4.60 -21.28 0.60
N ASP A 241 3.82 -22.36 0.74
CA ASP A 241 3.34 -23.18 -0.38
C ASP A 241 2.42 -22.37 -1.30
N TYR A 242 1.44 -21.66 -0.74
CA TYR A 242 0.54 -20.80 -1.51
C TYR A 242 1.29 -19.64 -2.17
N TYR A 243 2.14 -18.97 -1.38
CA TYR A 243 2.95 -17.85 -1.86
C TYR A 243 3.80 -18.26 -3.06
N MET A 244 4.56 -19.36 -2.96
CA MET A 244 5.42 -19.83 -4.04
C MET A 244 4.62 -20.30 -5.26
N ALA A 245 3.48 -20.95 -5.06
CA ALA A 245 2.60 -21.39 -6.15
C ALA A 245 2.10 -20.21 -7.01
N VAL A 246 1.93 -19.02 -6.42
CA VAL A 246 1.59 -17.80 -7.15
C VAL A 246 2.84 -17.12 -7.71
N THR A 247 3.80 -16.76 -6.84
CA THR A 247 4.86 -15.81 -7.21
C THR A 247 5.88 -16.38 -8.17
N GLU A 248 6.13 -17.68 -8.16
CA GLU A 248 7.08 -18.30 -9.10
C GLU A 248 6.58 -18.32 -10.54
N GLN A 249 5.26 -18.28 -10.73
CA GLN A 249 4.64 -18.29 -12.05
C GLN A 249 4.65 -16.91 -12.73
N VAL A 250 5.04 -15.86 -12.01
CA VAL A 250 5.12 -14.49 -12.53
C VAL A 250 6.59 -14.12 -12.74
N PRO A 251 7.02 -13.73 -13.95
CA PRO A 251 8.39 -13.29 -14.19
C PRO A 251 8.74 -12.05 -13.35
N ALA A 252 9.92 -12.06 -12.74
CA ALA A 252 10.41 -10.91 -11.97
C ALA A 252 10.51 -9.66 -12.85
N HIS A 253 10.33 -8.49 -12.23
CA HIS A 253 10.51 -7.20 -12.89
C HIS A 253 11.00 -6.17 -11.86
N PRO A 254 11.94 -5.25 -12.19
CA PRO A 254 12.47 -4.27 -11.24
C PRO A 254 11.42 -3.31 -10.64
N ASN A 255 10.27 -3.19 -11.30
CA ASN A 255 9.13 -2.37 -10.87
C ASN A 255 7.97 -3.17 -10.24
N LEU A 256 8.10 -4.49 -10.09
CA LEU A 256 7.11 -5.33 -9.42
C LEU A 256 7.64 -5.72 -8.03
N TYR A 257 6.93 -5.30 -7.00
CA TYR A 257 7.24 -5.55 -5.60
C TYR A 257 6.11 -6.35 -4.94
N ILE A 258 6.47 -7.16 -3.96
CA ILE A 258 5.53 -7.92 -3.13
C ILE A 258 5.57 -7.36 -1.71
N ALA A 259 4.45 -6.83 -1.23
CA ALA A 259 4.35 -6.29 0.12
C ALA A 259 3.86 -7.37 1.10
N ILE A 260 4.63 -7.61 2.15
CA ILE A 260 4.44 -8.68 3.12
C ILE A 260 4.52 -8.09 4.53
N LYS A 261 3.48 -8.33 5.35
CA LYS A 261 3.50 -7.93 6.77
C LYS A 261 4.69 -8.58 7.48
N HIS A 262 5.38 -7.84 8.34
CA HIS A 262 6.54 -8.38 9.08
C HIS A 262 6.18 -9.56 9.98
N THR A 263 4.96 -9.62 10.51
CA THR A 263 4.43 -10.74 11.31
C THR A 263 3.76 -11.80 10.45
N ASN A 264 3.78 -13.05 10.92
CA ASN A 264 3.07 -14.18 10.32
C ASN A 264 1.56 -14.14 10.61
N GLY A 265 0.91 -13.04 10.21
CA GLY A 265 -0.48 -12.71 10.46
C GLY A 265 -0.68 -11.21 10.48
N ASP A 266 -1.62 -10.74 11.28
CA ASP A 266 -2.05 -9.33 11.30
C ASP A 266 -1.38 -8.49 12.40
N TYR A 267 -0.09 -8.17 12.26
CA TYR A 267 0.70 -7.27 13.14
C TYR A 267 0.73 -7.55 14.65
N PHE A 268 0.04 -8.58 15.14
CA PHE A 268 0.06 -9.01 16.53
C PHE A 268 1.49 -9.31 16.96
N ARG A 269 1.95 -8.66 18.04
CA ARG A 269 3.29 -8.88 18.63
C ARG A 269 3.56 -10.32 19.05
N THR A 270 2.52 -11.12 19.25
CA THR A 270 2.63 -12.55 19.61
C THR A 270 2.89 -13.46 18.42
N TYR A 271 2.80 -12.94 17.19
CA TYR A 271 3.12 -13.71 15.99
C TYR A 271 4.61 -13.64 15.66
N PRO A 272 5.22 -14.77 15.23
CA PRO A 272 6.59 -14.78 14.73
C PRO A 272 6.71 -13.95 13.45
N PHE A 273 7.94 -13.74 12.98
CA PHE A 273 8.15 -13.18 11.65
C PHE A 273 7.46 -13.99 10.57
N ASN A 274 6.99 -13.29 9.55
CA ASN A 274 6.25 -13.89 8.45
C ASN A 274 7.13 -14.89 7.69
N LYS A 275 6.62 -16.11 7.54
CA LYS A 275 7.34 -17.23 6.92
C LYS A 275 7.56 -17.06 5.41
N THR A 276 6.89 -16.10 4.78
CA THR A 276 7.02 -15.79 3.35
C THR A 276 8.08 -14.73 3.04
N LEU A 277 8.61 -14.05 4.07
CA LEU A 277 9.75 -13.14 3.91
C LEU A 277 10.95 -13.90 3.37
N THR A 278 11.72 -13.24 2.49
CA THR A 278 12.90 -13.75 1.79
C THR A 278 12.64 -14.88 0.79
N LEU A 279 11.39 -15.31 0.61
CA LEU A 279 11.04 -16.34 -0.37
C LEU A 279 10.82 -15.78 -1.78
N GLY A 280 11.27 -16.56 -2.76
CA GLY A 280 11.05 -16.32 -4.18
C GLY A 280 11.95 -15.24 -4.79
N LYS A 281 11.71 -14.95 -6.07
CA LYS A 281 12.57 -14.09 -6.90
C LYS A 281 12.19 -12.61 -6.97
N HIS A 282 11.04 -12.21 -6.43
CA HIS A 282 10.54 -10.83 -6.53
C HIS A 282 11.11 -9.96 -5.41
N LYS A 283 11.28 -8.66 -5.69
CA LYS A 283 11.62 -7.69 -4.64
C LYS A 283 10.49 -7.63 -3.62
N GLN A 284 10.83 -7.65 -2.34
CA GLN A 284 9.85 -7.58 -1.25
C GLN A 284 9.89 -6.21 -0.56
N ILE A 285 8.74 -5.77 -0.09
CA ILE A 285 8.60 -4.65 0.85
C ILE A 285 8.03 -5.23 2.15
N VAL A 286 8.70 -4.95 3.26
CA VAL A 286 8.24 -5.36 4.58
C VAL A 286 7.26 -4.33 5.11
N GLU A 287 6.02 -4.75 5.36
CA GLU A 287 4.96 -3.90 5.85
C GLU A 287 4.91 -3.95 7.39
N VAL A 288 5.02 -2.77 8.02
CA VAL A 288 5.04 -2.59 9.47
C VAL A 288 3.94 -1.61 9.84
N GLN A 289 3.12 -1.95 10.84
CA GLN A 289 2.06 -1.07 11.32
C GLN A 289 2.55 -0.19 12.46
N CYS A 290 2.58 1.12 12.24
CA CYS A 290 2.95 2.13 13.23
C CYS A 290 1.78 2.60 14.09
N GLN A 291 0.54 2.53 13.58
CA GLN A 291 -0.66 2.94 14.32
C GLN A 291 -1.00 2.02 15.51
N ARG A 292 -0.47 0.79 15.51
CA ARG A 292 -0.67 -0.22 16.57
C ARG A 292 -2.14 -0.50 16.86
N GLU A 293 -2.85 -0.97 15.84
CA GLU A 293 -4.29 -1.26 15.89
C GLU A 293 -4.68 -2.15 17.06
N TYR A 294 -3.90 -3.19 17.32
CA TYR A 294 -4.16 -4.18 18.36
C TYR A 294 -3.61 -3.80 19.74
N GLU A 295 -3.02 -2.62 19.87
CA GLU A 295 -2.33 -2.17 21.08
C GLU A 295 -2.67 -0.70 21.35
N GLY A 296 -3.97 -0.38 21.28
CA GLY A 296 -4.52 0.90 21.74
C GLY A 296 -4.56 2.02 20.71
N LYS A 297 -4.21 1.78 19.43
CA LYS A 297 -4.33 2.78 18.34
C LYS A 297 -3.67 4.14 18.65
N GLY A 298 -2.54 4.13 19.37
CA GLY A 298 -1.82 5.34 19.78
C GLY A 298 -2.34 6.01 21.06
N ALA A 299 -3.27 5.39 21.80
CA ALA A 299 -3.77 5.91 23.08
C ALA A 299 -2.70 5.95 24.20
N TYR A 300 -1.59 5.23 24.04
CA TYR A 300 -0.46 5.24 24.96
C TYR A 300 0.86 5.04 24.21
N PRO A 301 2.00 5.50 24.76
CA PRO A 301 3.31 5.25 24.17
C PRO A 301 3.57 3.75 23.99
N ASN A 302 3.90 3.35 22.77
CA ASN A 302 4.14 1.96 22.42
C ASN A 302 5.25 1.86 21.36
N TYR A 303 6.49 1.76 21.83
CA TYR A 303 7.66 1.65 20.96
C TYR A 303 7.87 0.21 20.52
N ILE A 304 7.94 -0.01 19.20
CA ILE A 304 8.01 -1.36 18.62
C ILE A 304 9.26 -1.63 17.79
N ALA A 305 10.08 -0.62 17.49
CA ALA A 305 11.07 -0.76 16.42
C ALA A 305 12.11 -1.86 16.71
N ALA A 306 12.54 -2.00 17.97
CA ALA A 306 13.39 -3.11 18.39
C ALA A 306 12.71 -4.47 18.19
N GLY A 307 11.42 -4.60 18.56
CA GLY A 307 10.66 -5.83 18.35
C GLY A 307 10.40 -6.16 16.87
N VAL A 308 10.30 -5.15 16.00
CA VAL A 308 10.21 -5.35 14.54
C VAL A 308 11.53 -5.88 13.97
N ILE A 309 12.68 -5.46 14.50
CA ILE A 309 14.01 -5.87 14.00
C ILE A 309 14.44 -7.21 14.61
N ASP A 310 14.35 -7.34 15.94
CA ASP A 310 14.91 -8.45 16.71
C ASP A 310 13.85 -9.52 17.10
N GLY A 311 12.58 -9.24 16.84
CA GLY A 311 11.44 -10.03 17.31
C GLY A 311 10.98 -9.60 18.70
N PHE A 312 9.67 -9.70 18.97
CA PHE A 312 9.10 -9.36 20.27
C PHE A 312 9.44 -10.42 21.34
N GLU A 313 9.68 -9.96 22.57
CA GLU A 313 10.07 -10.83 23.70
C GLU A 313 9.02 -11.89 24.04
N ASP A 314 7.72 -11.59 23.85
CA ASP A 314 6.62 -12.51 24.14
C ASP A 314 6.70 -13.83 23.35
N ILE A 315 7.38 -13.78 22.19
CA ILE A 315 7.62 -14.93 21.32
C ILE A 315 8.73 -15.83 21.88
N LYS A 316 9.71 -15.26 22.61
CA LYS A 316 10.82 -16.02 23.22
C LYS A 316 10.34 -16.85 24.41
N VAL A 317 9.36 -16.34 25.16
CA VAL A 317 8.78 -17.00 26.35
C VAL A 317 7.89 -18.19 25.98
N SER A 318 7.19 -18.15 24.84
CA SER A 318 6.29 -19.25 24.43
C SER A 318 7.02 -20.53 23.99
N ARG A 319 8.26 -20.42 23.50
CA ARG A 319 9.09 -21.58 23.13
C ARG A 319 9.57 -22.42 24.33
N HIS A 320 9.65 -21.84 25.53
CA HIS A 320 10.11 -22.54 26.73
C HIS A 320 8.99 -23.27 27.49
N ARG A 321 7.72 -23.08 27.10
CA ARG A 321 6.57 -23.76 27.74
C ARG A 321 5.96 -24.89 26.90
N ALA A 322 6.52 -25.15 25.73
CA ALA A 322 6.07 -26.19 24.81
C ALA A 322 7.12 -27.32 24.61
N ALA A 323 8.08 -27.43 25.54
CA ALA A 323 9.06 -28.51 25.60
C ALA A 323 8.76 -29.43 26.78
#